data_AF-A0A091R4Z8-F1
#
_entry.id   AF-A0A091R4Z8-F1
#
_cell.length_a   1.000
_cell.length_b   1.000
_cell.length_c   1.000
_cell.angle_alpha   90.00
_cell.angle_beta   90.00
_cell.angle_gamma   90.00
#
_symmetry.space_group_name_H-M   'P 1'
#
loop_
_entity.id
_entity.type
_entity.pdbx_description
1 polymer ?
#
loop_
_entity_poly.entity_id
_entity_poly.type
_entity_poly.pdbx_seq_one_letter_code
_entity_poly.pdbx_strand_id
1 'polypeptide(L)'
;KQCKKSSFAFYQAVRDLLPVWFLEDMRTMEVFHWEDGGKVSVYSPSEALLYALVHDHQPYARHLLTKFPQSALAVPSQSFSCCQHVACELVRPECLLLLLGHGASPCLQDSAGNTPLDTLLQQIAHAPAANMRAKLLCLDCLFFFVPQDLPFTMKQQLLDNRQQWQDLLGENRFQCLVGLAPPSLFVGAMRVLIRTISPEHFPEALDDLPLPHFLKPL
;
A
#
# COMPACT_ATOMS: atom_id res chain seq x y z
N LYS A 1 -27.02 7.23 19.65
CA LYS A 1 -26.14 8.41 19.89
C LYS A 1 -24.79 8.01 20.50
N GLN A 2 -24.75 7.14 21.51
CA GLN A 2 -23.51 6.62 22.10
C GLN A 2 -22.66 5.86 21.07
N CYS A 3 -23.31 5.10 20.17
CA CYS A 3 -22.60 4.33 19.15
C CYS A 3 -21.76 5.18 18.15
N LYS A 4 -22.31 6.32 17.71
CA LYS A 4 -21.60 7.25 16.81
C LYS A 4 -20.45 8.01 17.50
N LYS A 5 -20.47 8.11 18.83
CA LYS A 5 -19.47 8.88 19.58
C LYS A 5 -18.13 8.16 19.66
N SER A 6 -18.13 6.84 19.64
CA SER A 6 -16.93 6.06 19.90
C SER A 6 -16.37 5.35 18.68
N SER A 7 -17.15 5.23 17.60
CA SER A 7 -16.57 5.08 16.26
C SER A 7 -15.73 6.30 15.93
N PHE A 8 -16.28 7.49 16.21
CA PHE A 8 -15.55 8.75 16.10
C PHE A 8 -14.36 8.85 17.08
N ALA A 9 -14.48 8.33 18.30
CA ALA A 9 -13.38 8.33 19.26
C ALA A 9 -12.21 7.44 18.83
N PHE A 10 -12.46 6.24 18.29
CA PHE A 10 -11.40 5.39 17.77
C PHE A 10 -10.71 6.03 16.56
N TYR A 11 -11.48 6.54 15.61
CA TYR A 11 -10.94 7.31 14.48
C TYR A 11 -10.06 8.47 14.97
N GLN A 12 -10.56 9.26 15.93
CA GLN A 12 -9.82 10.37 16.51
C GLN A 12 -8.54 9.90 17.20
N ALA A 13 -8.58 8.81 17.96
CA ALA A 13 -7.41 8.26 18.62
C ALA A 13 -6.32 7.84 17.62
N VAL A 14 -6.70 7.21 16.50
CA VAL A 14 -5.75 6.85 15.42
C VAL A 14 -5.19 8.10 14.76
N ARG A 15 -6.04 9.09 14.45
CA ARG A 15 -5.62 10.38 13.87
C ARG A 15 -4.66 11.14 14.79
N ASP A 16 -4.91 11.11 16.09
CA ASP A 16 -4.12 11.79 17.12
C ASP A 16 -2.85 10.97 17.49
N LEU A 17 -2.56 9.90 16.75
CA LEU A 17 -1.36 9.04 16.86
C LEU A 17 -1.13 8.45 18.26
N LEU A 18 -2.19 8.02 18.93
CA LEU A 18 -2.09 7.44 20.26
C LEU A 18 -1.32 6.10 20.25
N PRO A 19 -0.67 5.70 21.35
CA PRO A 19 0.13 4.49 21.40
C PRO A 19 -0.65 3.22 21.01
N VAL A 20 0.04 2.29 20.35
CA VAL A 20 -0.52 1.01 19.84
C VAL A 20 -1.30 0.24 20.91
N TRP A 21 -0.79 0.17 22.14
CA TRP A 21 -1.48 -0.54 23.22
C TRP A 21 -2.86 0.05 23.54
N PHE A 22 -2.98 1.38 23.47
CA PHE A 22 -4.23 2.10 23.75
C PHE A 22 -5.21 1.92 22.58
N LEU A 23 -4.70 1.98 21.34
CA LEU A 23 -5.50 1.74 20.15
C LEU A 23 -6.03 0.31 20.10
N GLU A 24 -5.23 -0.68 20.46
CA GLU A 24 -5.68 -2.08 20.54
C GLU A 24 -6.70 -2.31 21.65
N ASP A 25 -6.52 -1.66 22.81
CA ASP A 25 -7.52 -1.65 23.88
C ASP A 25 -8.85 -1.08 23.36
N MET A 26 -8.83 0.10 22.72
CA MET A 26 -10.03 0.69 22.11
C MET A 26 -10.64 -0.15 20.98
N ARG A 27 -9.82 -0.80 20.15
CA ARG A 27 -10.27 -1.62 19.00
C ARG A 27 -10.97 -2.89 19.48
N THR A 28 -10.50 -3.46 20.61
CA THR A 28 -11.00 -4.72 21.17
C THR A 28 -12.08 -4.51 22.24
N MET A 29 -12.13 -3.33 22.88
CA MET A 29 -13.21 -2.95 23.79
C MET A 29 -14.51 -2.62 23.02
N GLU A 30 -15.63 -2.92 23.66
CA GLU A 30 -16.93 -3.13 23.04
C GLU A 30 -17.62 -1.90 22.38
N VAL A 31 -18.14 -2.18 21.16
CA VAL A 31 -19.39 -1.71 20.50
C VAL A 31 -19.35 -0.44 19.64
N PHE A 32 -18.67 -0.30 18.49
CA PHE A 32 -18.93 0.93 17.68
C PHE A 32 -18.95 0.79 16.14
N HIS A 33 -19.82 -0.08 15.60
CA HIS A 33 -20.40 0.13 14.26
C HIS A 33 -21.83 -0.43 14.18
N TRP A 34 -22.70 0.23 13.42
CA TRP A 34 -23.99 -0.33 12.99
C TRP A 34 -23.78 -0.87 11.58
N GLU A 35 -23.73 -2.20 11.42
CA GLU A 35 -23.91 -2.80 10.09
C GLU A 35 -25.41 -2.77 9.71
N ASP A 36 -25.69 -2.67 8.41
CA ASP A 36 -27.03 -2.87 7.85
C ASP A 36 -27.49 -4.30 8.19
N GLY A 37 -28.26 -4.42 9.27
CA GLY A 37 -28.62 -5.71 9.88
C GLY A 37 -28.77 -5.67 11.40
N GLY A 38 -28.39 -4.56 12.06
CA GLY A 38 -28.63 -4.36 13.50
C GLY A 38 -27.66 -5.13 14.41
N LYS A 39 -26.58 -5.68 13.85
CA LYS A 39 -25.53 -6.36 14.61
C LYS A 39 -24.43 -5.38 14.98
N VAL A 40 -24.05 -5.41 16.26
CA VAL A 40 -22.90 -4.67 16.77
C VAL A 40 -21.63 -5.44 16.42
N SER A 41 -20.64 -4.74 15.85
CA SER A 41 -19.32 -5.31 15.57
C SER A 41 -18.19 -4.46 16.16
N VAL A 42 -17.06 -5.12 16.44
CA VAL A 42 -15.77 -4.48 16.76
C VAL A 42 -15.06 -4.09 15.46
N TYR A 43 -14.17 -3.10 15.53
CA TYR A 43 -13.33 -2.75 14.38
C TYR A 43 -12.45 -3.93 14.00
N SER A 44 -12.61 -4.38 12.75
CA SER A 44 -11.72 -5.37 12.16
C SER A 44 -10.29 -4.82 12.06
N PRO A 45 -9.26 -5.68 12.08
CA PRO A 45 -7.89 -5.25 11.80
C PRO A 45 -7.75 -4.52 10.46
N SER A 46 -8.53 -4.89 9.44
CA SER A 46 -8.56 -4.22 8.12
C SER A 46 -9.08 -2.78 8.18
N GLU A 47 -10.14 -2.51 8.95
CA GLU A 47 -10.65 -1.15 9.12
C GLU A 47 -9.68 -0.29 9.94
N ALA A 48 -9.11 -0.86 11.00
CA ALA A 48 -8.10 -0.18 11.80
C ALA A 48 -6.84 0.14 10.95
N LEU A 49 -6.43 -0.78 10.08
CA LEU A 49 -5.32 -0.59 9.17
C LEU A 49 -5.60 0.55 8.19
N LEU A 50 -6.80 0.62 7.62
CA LEU A 50 -7.20 1.72 6.75
C LEU A 50 -7.00 3.08 7.43
N TYR A 51 -7.46 3.24 8.67
CA TYR A 51 -7.26 4.50 9.41
C TYR A 51 -5.79 4.75 9.74
N ALA A 52 -5.03 3.72 10.09
CA ALA A 52 -3.60 3.84 10.34
C ALA A 52 -2.88 4.35 9.07
N LEU A 53 -3.22 3.83 7.89
CA LEU A 53 -2.64 4.26 6.62
C LEU A 53 -3.04 5.69 6.25
N VAL A 54 -4.31 6.07 6.44
CA VAL A 54 -4.81 7.43 6.18
C VAL A 54 -4.10 8.45 7.07
N HIS A 55 -3.81 8.10 8.32
CA HIS A 55 -3.17 9.00 9.29
C HIS A 55 -1.65 8.82 9.43
N ASP A 56 -1.03 8.01 8.57
CA ASP A 56 0.41 7.74 8.58
C ASP A 56 0.91 7.17 9.92
N HIS A 57 0.06 6.41 10.60
CA HIS A 57 0.37 5.81 11.89
C HIS A 57 1.21 4.53 11.71
N GLN A 58 2.43 4.68 11.21
CA GLN A 58 3.35 3.57 10.88
C GLN A 58 3.48 2.51 11.99
N PRO A 59 3.66 2.88 13.28
CA PRO A 59 3.76 1.87 14.36
C PRO A 59 2.50 1.00 14.49
N TYR A 60 1.32 1.58 14.27
CA TYR A 60 0.07 0.85 14.40
C TYR A 60 -0.22 0.01 13.16
N ALA A 61 0.05 0.53 11.97
CA ALA A 61 -0.03 -0.24 10.73
C ALA A 61 0.86 -1.50 10.79
N ARG A 62 2.12 -1.35 11.22
CA ARG A 62 3.04 -2.47 11.39
C ARG A 62 2.55 -3.47 12.44
N HIS A 63 2.06 -2.97 13.58
CA HIS A 63 1.48 -3.84 14.61
C HIS A 63 0.34 -4.70 14.06
N LEU A 64 -0.60 -4.08 13.34
CA LEU A 64 -1.75 -4.78 12.76
C LEU A 64 -1.32 -5.82 11.73
N LEU A 65 -0.40 -5.47 10.83
CA LEU A 65 0.09 -6.38 9.79
C LEU A 65 0.91 -7.56 10.35
N THR A 66 1.67 -7.32 11.42
CA THR A 66 2.46 -8.38 12.09
C THR A 66 1.55 -9.32 12.88
N LYS A 67 0.62 -8.77 13.66
CA LYS A 67 -0.23 -9.53 14.59
C LYS A 67 -1.43 -10.19 13.91
N PHE A 68 -1.90 -9.62 12.80
CA PHE A 68 -3.10 -10.04 12.08
C PHE A 68 -2.85 -10.13 10.55
N PRO A 69 -1.87 -10.90 10.08
CA PRO A 69 -1.38 -10.83 8.69
C PRO A 69 -2.48 -11.08 7.64
N GLN A 70 -3.43 -11.97 7.93
CA GLN A 70 -4.54 -12.26 7.01
C GLN A 70 -5.71 -11.28 7.16
N SER A 71 -6.15 -11.00 8.39
CA SER A 71 -7.34 -10.19 8.63
C SER A 71 -7.09 -8.68 8.52
N ALA A 72 -5.85 -8.21 8.66
CA ALA A 72 -5.48 -6.82 8.40
C ALA A 72 -5.51 -6.50 6.90
N LEU A 73 -5.20 -7.48 6.04
CA LEU A 73 -5.23 -7.33 4.58
C LEU A 73 -6.57 -7.71 3.94
N ALA A 74 -7.56 -8.09 4.75
CA ALA A 74 -8.92 -8.33 4.27
C ALA A 74 -9.53 -7.02 3.71
N VAL A 75 -10.44 -7.15 2.75
CA VAL A 75 -11.19 -6.00 2.23
C VAL A 75 -12.09 -5.48 3.37
N PRO A 76 -11.94 -4.21 3.82
CA PRO A 76 -12.60 -3.73 5.01
C PRO A 76 -14.14 -3.65 4.88
N SER A 77 -14.67 -3.38 3.68
CA SER A 77 -16.10 -3.49 3.35
C SER A 77 -16.31 -3.33 1.83
N GLN A 78 -17.54 -3.50 1.33
CA GLN A 78 -17.90 -3.18 -0.07
C GLN A 78 -17.79 -1.69 -0.42
N SER A 79 -17.78 -0.79 0.58
CA SER A 79 -17.71 0.67 0.40
C SER A 79 -16.29 1.24 0.55
N PHE A 80 -15.33 0.45 1.02
CA PHE A 80 -13.93 0.87 1.19
C PHE A 80 -13.04 0.26 0.11
N SER A 81 -12.21 1.08 -0.54
CA SER A 81 -11.11 0.61 -1.40
C SER A 81 -10.13 -0.25 -0.61
N CYS A 82 -9.45 -1.19 -1.27
CA CYS A 82 -8.43 -1.98 -0.61
C CYS A 82 -7.26 -1.09 -0.13
N CYS A 83 -6.59 -1.48 0.95
CA CYS A 83 -5.50 -0.73 1.56
C CYS A 83 -4.36 -0.37 0.58
N GLN A 84 -4.08 -1.20 -0.42
CA GLN A 84 -3.03 -0.91 -1.42
C GLN A 84 -3.42 0.28 -2.32
N HIS A 85 -4.67 0.35 -2.77
CA HIS A 85 -5.18 1.47 -3.56
C HIS A 85 -5.11 2.76 -2.75
N VAL A 86 -5.46 2.72 -1.47
CA VAL A 86 -5.38 3.88 -0.57
C VAL A 86 -3.92 4.36 -0.42
N ALA A 87 -2.95 3.46 -0.31
CA ALA A 87 -1.53 3.85 -0.26
C ALA A 87 -1.06 4.52 -1.55
N CYS A 88 -1.51 4.07 -2.73
CA CYS A 88 -1.27 4.74 -4.00
C CYS A 88 -1.96 6.11 -4.07
N GLU A 89 -3.25 6.18 -3.70
CA GLU A 89 -4.03 7.41 -3.70
C GLU A 89 -3.41 8.51 -2.82
N LEU A 90 -2.92 8.12 -1.64
CA LEU A 90 -2.23 9.01 -0.69
C LEU A 90 -0.77 9.30 -1.10
N VAL A 91 -0.24 8.62 -2.11
CA VAL A 91 1.15 8.74 -2.59
C VAL A 91 2.16 8.53 -1.45
N ARG A 92 1.96 7.46 -0.66
CA ARG A 92 2.81 7.09 0.49
C ARG A 92 3.63 5.84 0.18
N PRO A 93 4.88 5.96 -0.28
CA PRO A 93 5.69 4.81 -0.66
C PRO A 93 6.00 3.89 0.52
N GLU A 94 6.18 4.43 1.73
CA GLU A 94 6.45 3.66 2.95
C GLU A 94 5.26 2.77 3.31
N CYS A 95 4.04 3.32 3.29
CA CYS A 95 2.80 2.57 3.47
C CYS A 95 2.65 1.45 2.43
N LEU A 96 2.92 1.77 1.16
CA LEU A 96 2.77 0.83 0.06
C LEU A 96 3.79 -0.32 0.18
N LEU A 97 5.04 0.01 0.48
CA LEU A 97 6.10 -0.98 0.71
C LEU A 97 5.77 -1.89 1.89
N LEU A 98 5.28 -1.31 3.00
CA LEU A 98 4.85 -2.07 4.18
C LEU A 98 3.74 -3.07 3.82
N LEU A 99 2.67 -2.60 3.17
CA LEU A 99 1.56 -3.47 2.76
C LEU A 99 2.02 -4.61 1.87
N LEU A 100 2.75 -4.30 0.79
CA LEU A 100 3.20 -5.28 -0.18
C LEU A 100 4.21 -6.27 0.43
N GLY A 101 5.11 -5.80 1.29
CA GLY A 101 6.05 -6.64 2.04
C GLY A 101 5.36 -7.60 3.00
N HIS A 102 4.24 -7.19 3.62
CA HIS A 102 3.39 -8.06 4.42
C HIS A 102 2.45 -8.96 3.61
N GLY A 103 2.57 -9.00 2.27
CA GLY A 103 1.86 -9.95 1.41
C GLY A 103 0.57 -9.42 0.80
N ALA A 104 0.33 -8.11 0.86
CA ALA A 104 -0.80 -7.50 0.17
C ALA A 104 -0.64 -7.70 -1.35
N SER A 105 -1.67 -8.20 -2.04
CA SER A 105 -1.62 -8.44 -3.49
C SER A 105 -1.42 -7.14 -4.29
N PRO A 106 -0.35 -6.99 -5.10
CA PRO A 106 -0.14 -5.80 -5.91
C PRO A 106 -1.05 -5.73 -7.15
N CYS A 107 -1.82 -6.79 -7.42
CA CYS A 107 -2.63 -6.96 -8.62
C CYS A 107 -4.13 -6.91 -8.34
N LEU A 108 -4.54 -6.68 -7.08
CA LEU A 108 -5.96 -6.63 -6.73
C LEU A 108 -6.64 -5.48 -7.48
N GLN A 109 -7.81 -5.71 -8.05
CA GLN A 109 -8.54 -4.67 -8.78
C GLN A 109 -9.58 -3.99 -7.89
N ASP A 110 -9.81 -2.70 -8.12
CA ASP A 110 -10.94 -1.98 -7.55
C ASP A 110 -12.25 -2.32 -8.29
N SER A 111 -13.37 -1.69 -7.90
CA SER A 111 -14.67 -1.87 -8.54
C SER A 111 -14.73 -1.39 -10.00
N ALA A 112 -13.78 -0.57 -10.43
CA ALA A 112 -13.63 -0.10 -11.80
C ALA A 112 -12.64 -0.97 -12.61
N GLY A 113 -12.08 -2.04 -12.03
CA GLY A 113 -11.12 -2.93 -12.67
C GLY A 113 -9.68 -2.40 -12.69
N ASN A 114 -9.39 -1.30 -11.98
CA ASN A 114 -8.05 -0.72 -11.91
C ASN A 114 -7.21 -1.43 -10.85
N THR A 115 -5.98 -1.78 -11.23
CA THR A 115 -4.95 -2.19 -10.27
C THR A 115 -4.37 -0.97 -9.54
N PRO A 116 -3.65 -1.14 -8.41
CA PRO A 116 -2.95 -0.03 -7.77
C PRO A 116 -1.96 0.69 -8.70
N LEU A 117 -1.39 -0.02 -9.68
CA LEU A 117 -0.56 0.55 -10.74
C LEU A 117 -1.37 1.47 -11.67
N ASP A 118 -2.57 1.04 -12.07
CA ASP A 118 -3.47 1.87 -12.89
C ASP A 118 -3.84 3.17 -12.17
N THR A 119 -4.24 3.09 -10.90
CA THR A 119 -4.59 4.26 -10.08
C THR A 119 -3.42 5.23 -9.97
N LEU A 120 -2.21 4.73 -9.71
CA LEU A 120 -1.01 5.57 -9.61
C LEU A 120 -0.66 6.26 -10.94
N LEU A 121 -0.73 5.53 -12.06
CA LEU A 121 -0.49 6.10 -13.39
C LEU A 121 -1.53 7.17 -13.72
N GLN A 122 -2.82 6.92 -13.46
CA GLN A 122 -3.87 7.94 -13.63
C GLN A 122 -3.56 9.20 -12.82
N GLN A 123 -3.10 9.07 -11.57
CA GLN A 123 -2.71 10.22 -10.75
C GLN A 123 -1.49 10.97 -11.30
N ILE A 124 -0.52 10.26 -11.89
CA ILE A 124 0.63 10.88 -12.56
C ILE A 124 0.15 11.68 -13.77
N ALA A 125 -0.74 11.12 -14.59
CA ALA A 125 -1.27 11.79 -15.78
C ALA A 125 -2.11 13.03 -15.45
N HIS A 126 -2.99 12.95 -14.44
CA HIS A 126 -3.92 14.05 -14.11
C HIS A 126 -3.28 15.18 -13.30
N ALA A 127 -2.28 14.90 -12.47
CA ALA A 127 -1.68 15.88 -11.57
C ALA A 127 -0.14 15.76 -11.47
N PRO A 128 0.60 15.92 -12.57
CA PRO A 128 2.05 15.66 -12.61
C PRO A 128 2.88 16.59 -11.71
N ALA A 129 2.41 17.82 -11.44
CA ALA A 129 3.16 18.80 -10.67
C ALA A 129 3.21 18.54 -9.16
N ALA A 130 2.26 17.78 -8.60
CA ALA A 130 2.17 17.52 -7.16
C ALA A 130 2.80 16.18 -6.79
N ASN A 131 3.79 16.21 -5.89
CA ASN A 131 4.41 15.03 -5.28
C ASN A 131 4.99 14.01 -6.26
N MET A 132 5.48 14.45 -7.43
CA MET A 132 5.99 13.54 -8.47
C MET A 132 7.09 12.60 -7.97
N ARG A 133 8.00 13.09 -7.13
CA ARG A 133 9.02 12.25 -6.49
C ARG A 133 8.41 11.09 -5.71
N ALA A 134 7.39 11.36 -4.89
CA ALA A 134 6.72 10.32 -4.11
C ALA A 134 5.94 9.36 -5.01
N LYS A 135 5.29 9.85 -6.09
CA LYS A 135 4.63 9.00 -7.09
C LYS A 135 5.61 8.04 -7.76
N LEU A 136 6.79 8.52 -8.13
CA LEU A 136 7.85 7.68 -8.70
C LEU A 136 8.38 6.67 -7.68
N LEU A 137 8.48 7.03 -6.39
CA LEU A 137 8.84 6.09 -5.34
C LEU A 137 7.75 5.01 -5.14
N CYS A 138 6.46 5.37 -5.19
CA CYS A 138 5.37 4.40 -5.18
C CYS A 138 5.45 3.46 -6.39
N LEU A 139 5.79 4.00 -7.57
CA LEU A 139 5.97 3.20 -8.79
C LEU A 139 7.15 2.23 -8.66
N ASP A 140 8.27 2.70 -8.11
CA ASP A 140 9.43 1.85 -7.83
C ASP A 140 9.09 0.76 -6.79
N CYS A 141 8.29 1.07 -5.77
CA CYS A 141 7.77 0.08 -4.82
C CYS A 141 6.92 -0.97 -5.55
N LEU A 142 5.97 -0.56 -6.41
CA LEU A 142 5.17 -1.50 -7.21
C LEU A 142 6.05 -2.40 -8.08
N PHE A 143 7.12 -1.86 -8.68
CA PHE A 143 8.05 -2.68 -9.46
C PHE A 143 8.74 -3.76 -8.63
N PHE A 144 8.85 -3.67 -7.31
CA PHE A 144 9.41 -4.77 -6.52
C PHE A 144 8.44 -5.95 -6.35
N PHE A 145 7.14 -5.76 -6.52
CA PHE A 145 6.14 -6.79 -6.22
C PHE A 145 5.28 -7.20 -7.43
N VAL A 146 5.05 -6.30 -8.38
CA VAL A 146 4.22 -6.54 -9.57
C VAL A 146 4.90 -7.52 -10.55
N PRO A 147 4.22 -8.59 -10.99
CA PRO A 147 4.70 -9.46 -12.07
C PRO A 147 4.93 -8.67 -13.37
N GLN A 148 5.94 -9.03 -14.16
CA GLN A 148 6.25 -8.31 -15.41
C GLN A 148 5.13 -8.43 -16.46
N ASP A 149 4.44 -9.57 -16.46
CA ASP A 149 3.39 -9.87 -17.44
C ASP A 149 2.00 -9.46 -16.95
N LEU A 150 1.89 -8.61 -15.92
CA LEU A 150 0.60 -8.14 -15.41
C LEU A 150 -0.15 -7.37 -16.52
N PRO A 151 -1.34 -7.83 -16.95
CA PRO A 151 -2.21 -6.97 -17.73
C PRO A 151 -2.75 -5.84 -16.85
N PHE A 152 -2.63 -4.60 -17.32
CA PHE A 152 -3.18 -3.43 -16.65
C PHE A 152 -3.79 -2.47 -17.67
N THR A 153 -4.82 -1.75 -17.25
CA THR A 153 -5.71 -0.95 -18.11
C THR A 153 -4.99 0.22 -18.79
N MET A 154 -4.02 0.83 -18.11
CA MET A 154 -3.28 1.99 -18.61
C MET A 154 -2.28 1.68 -19.73
N LYS A 155 -2.04 0.41 -20.08
CA LYS A 155 -1.01 0.03 -21.06
C LYS A 155 -1.21 0.66 -22.44
N GLN A 156 -2.46 0.77 -22.91
CA GLN A 156 -2.74 1.43 -24.20
C GLN A 156 -2.47 2.94 -24.14
N GLN A 157 -2.88 3.61 -23.07
CA GLN A 157 -2.63 5.05 -22.92
C GLN A 157 -1.14 5.40 -22.83
N LEU A 158 -0.32 4.50 -22.27
CA LEU A 158 1.14 4.61 -22.28
C LEU A 158 1.69 4.58 -23.72
N LEU A 159 1.18 3.67 -24.54
CA LEU A 159 1.62 3.52 -25.93
C LEU A 159 1.18 4.70 -26.81
N ASP A 160 -0.07 5.15 -26.65
CA ASP A 160 -0.65 6.25 -27.42
C ASP A 160 0.07 7.58 -27.15
N ASN A 161 0.50 7.81 -25.90
CA ASN A 161 1.13 9.07 -25.46
C ASN A 161 2.61 8.88 -25.07
N ARG A 162 3.35 8.07 -25.84
CA ARG A 162 4.73 7.65 -25.53
C ARG A 162 5.63 8.79 -25.04
N GLN A 163 5.76 9.88 -25.80
CA GLN A 163 6.68 10.97 -25.47
C GLN A 163 6.36 11.62 -24.12
N GLN A 164 5.07 11.91 -23.88
CA GLN A 164 4.62 12.50 -22.62
C GLN A 164 4.95 11.59 -21.42
N TRP A 165 4.77 10.28 -21.57
CA TRP A 165 5.09 9.33 -20.49
C TRP A 165 6.58 9.11 -20.29
N GLN A 166 7.38 9.19 -21.35
CA GLN A 166 8.85 9.19 -21.23
C GLN A 166 9.32 10.42 -20.46
N ASP A 167 8.74 11.60 -20.73
CA ASP A 167 9.08 12.84 -20.02
C ASP A 167 8.68 12.79 -18.53
N LEU A 168 7.54 12.16 -18.21
CA LEU A 168 7.04 12.03 -16.84
C LEU A 168 7.78 10.95 -16.03
N LEU A 169 7.97 9.75 -16.60
CA LEU A 169 8.46 8.58 -15.86
C LEU A 169 9.97 8.38 -15.99
N GLY A 170 10.56 8.96 -17.04
CA GLY A 170 11.87 8.60 -17.56
C GLY A 170 11.83 7.34 -18.42
N GLU A 171 12.79 7.26 -19.34
CA GLU A 171 12.86 6.21 -20.36
C GLU A 171 12.83 4.79 -19.78
N ASN A 172 13.63 4.53 -18.74
CA ASN A 172 13.77 3.18 -18.17
C ASN A 172 12.45 2.65 -17.58
N ARG A 173 11.71 3.48 -16.85
CA ARG A 173 10.43 3.09 -16.25
C ARG A 173 9.37 2.88 -17.32
N PHE A 174 9.33 3.79 -18.30
CA PHE A 174 8.43 3.68 -19.44
C PHE A 174 8.65 2.35 -20.19
N GLN A 175 9.89 2.08 -20.62
CA GLN A 175 10.22 0.85 -21.35
C GLN A 175 9.87 -0.41 -20.55
N CYS A 176 10.12 -0.40 -19.23
CA CYS A 176 9.74 -1.50 -18.35
C CYS A 176 8.22 -1.70 -18.30
N LEU A 177 7.42 -0.63 -18.18
CA LEU A 177 5.95 -0.70 -18.12
C LEU A 177 5.31 -1.23 -19.40
N VAL A 178 5.84 -0.83 -20.56
CA VAL A 178 5.31 -1.29 -21.85
C VAL A 178 5.86 -2.65 -22.27
N GLY A 179 6.82 -3.21 -21.53
CA GLY A 179 7.43 -4.51 -21.79
C GLY A 179 8.49 -4.49 -22.90
N LEU A 180 9.09 -3.33 -23.18
CA LEU A 180 10.18 -3.18 -24.16
C LEU A 180 11.55 -3.43 -23.54
N ALA A 181 11.68 -3.33 -22.22
CA ALA A 181 12.89 -3.65 -21.48
C ALA A 181 12.55 -4.46 -20.22
N PRO A 182 13.44 -5.37 -19.78
CA PRO A 182 13.29 -6.01 -18.48
C PRO A 182 13.49 -4.98 -17.34
N PRO A 183 13.04 -5.28 -16.11
CA PRO A 183 13.39 -4.50 -14.94
C PRO A 183 14.91 -4.41 -14.76
N SER A 184 15.36 -3.32 -14.13
CA SER A 184 16.78 -3.15 -13.83
C SER A 184 17.32 -4.27 -12.93
N LEU A 185 18.64 -4.50 -12.98
CA LEU A 185 19.31 -5.46 -12.09
C LEU A 185 18.99 -5.20 -10.62
N PHE A 186 18.89 -3.93 -10.23
CA PHE A 186 18.49 -3.53 -8.88
C PHE A 186 17.08 -4.03 -8.54
N VAL A 187 16.08 -3.78 -9.39
CA VAL A 187 14.71 -4.27 -9.17
C VAL A 187 14.67 -5.79 -9.13
N GLY A 188 15.42 -6.45 -10.02
CA GLY A 188 15.56 -7.92 -10.03
C GLY A 188 16.16 -8.46 -8.72
N ALA A 189 17.24 -7.85 -8.24
CA ALA A 189 17.89 -8.24 -6.98
C ALA A 189 16.96 -8.00 -5.77
N MET A 190 16.31 -6.83 -5.71
CA MET A 190 15.36 -6.52 -4.64
C MET A 190 14.19 -7.50 -4.61
N ARG A 191 13.63 -7.88 -5.78
CA ARG A 191 12.60 -8.92 -5.88
C ARG A 191 13.05 -10.25 -5.27
N VAL A 192 14.30 -10.65 -5.51
CA VAL A 192 14.86 -11.88 -4.94
C VAL A 192 14.98 -11.75 -3.42
N LEU A 193 15.58 -10.65 -2.92
CA LEU A 193 15.77 -10.43 -1.49
C LEU A 193 14.45 -10.38 -0.72
N ILE A 194 13.47 -9.62 -1.22
CA ILE A 194 12.15 -9.51 -0.59
C ILE A 194 11.47 -10.88 -0.50
N ARG A 195 11.60 -11.73 -1.52
CA ARG A 195 11.06 -13.10 -1.49
C ARG A 195 11.72 -14.03 -0.47
N THR A 196 12.90 -13.68 0.03
CA THR A 196 13.57 -14.45 1.12
C THR A 196 13.06 -14.06 2.51
N ILE A 197 12.36 -12.93 2.62
CA ILE A 197 11.84 -12.42 3.90
C ILE A 197 10.42 -12.95 4.11
N SER A 198 10.16 -13.53 5.28
CA SER A 198 8.79 -13.86 5.66
C SER A 198 7.98 -12.57 5.90
N PRO A 199 6.73 -12.48 5.42
CA PRO A 199 5.90 -11.28 5.57
C PRO A 199 5.80 -10.77 7.01
N GLU A 200 5.80 -11.65 8.01
CA GLU A 200 5.69 -11.30 9.43
C GLU A 200 6.91 -10.55 9.99
N HIS A 201 8.06 -10.65 9.32
CA HIS A 201 9.32 -10.01 9.73
C HIS A 201 9.70 -8.80 8.87
N PHE A 202 8.82 -8.39 7.96
CA PHE A 202 9.03 -7.21 7.11
C PHE A 202 8.60 -5.94 7.86
N PRO A 203 9.29 -4.79 7.71
CA PRO A 203 10.53 -4.58 6.96
C PRO A 203 11.81 -4.86 7.78
N GLU A 204 11.75 -5.12 9.08
CA GLU A 204 12.93 -5.22 9.95
C GLU A 204 13.98 -6.21 9.43
N ALA A 205 13.55 -7.34 8.85
CA ALA A 205 14.45 -8.33 8.26
C ALA A 205 15.23 -7.82 7.03
N LEU A 206 14.86 -6.67 6.44
CA LEU A 206 15.67 -6.03 5.38
C LEU A 206 17.03 -5.57 5.91
N ASP A 207 17.10 -5.12 7.17
CA ASP A 207 18.33 -4.64 7.79
C ASP A 207 19.32 -5.79 8.08
N ASP A 208 18.77 -6.98 8.32
CA ASP A 208 19.52 -8.21 8.62
C ASP A 208 19.92 -9.00 7.35
N LEU A 209 19.55 -8.52 6.16
CA LEU A 209 19.93 -9.18 4.92
C LEU A 209 21.46 -9.27 4.84
N PRO A 210 22.01 -10.45 4.45
CA PRO A 210 23.44 -10.63 4.25
C PRO A 210 23.88 -9.94 2.94
N LEU A 211 23.68 -8.63 2.86
CA LEU A 211 24.18 -7.81 1.79
C LEU A 211 25.69 -7.65 1.97
N PRO A 212 26.49 -7.97 0.94
CA PRO A 212 27.90 -7.58 0.92
C PRO A 212 28.02 -6.09 1.26
N HIS A 213 29.03 -5.72 2.06
CA HIS A 213 29.17 -4.35 2.56
C HIS A 213 29.14 -3.26 1.48
N PHE A 214 29.54 -3.57 0.24
CA PHE A 214 29.48 -2.65 -0.89
C PHE A 214 28.08 -2.42 -1.48
N LEU A 215 27.08 -3.23 -1.12
CA LEU A 215 25.67 -3.04 -1.47
C LEU A 215 24.85 -2.38 -0.35
N LYS A 216 25.44 -2.17 0.83
CA LYS A 216 24.79 -1.41 1.91
C LYS A 216 24.88 0.09 1.57
N PRO A 217 23.79 0.87 1.72
CA PRO A 217 23.86 2.32 1.55
C PRO A 217 24.92 2.89 2.52
N LEU A 218 25.79 3.79 2.03
CA LEU A 218 26.82 4.47 2.82
C LEU A 218 26.22 5.34 3.93
#